data_AF-A0A350QSA6-F1
#
_entry.id   AF-A0A350QSA6-F1
#
_cell.length_a   1.000
_cell.length_b   1.000
_cell.length_c   1.000
_cell.angle_alpha   90.00
_cell.angle_beta   90.00
_cell.angle_gamma   90.00
#
_symmetry.space_group_name_H-M   'P 1'
#
loop_
_entity.id
_entity.type
_entity.pdbx_description
1 polymer ?
#
loop_
_entity_poly.entity_id
_entity_poly.type
_entity_poly.pdbx_seq_one_letter_code
_entity_poly.pdbx_strand_id
1 'polypeptide(L)' 'MKNTFLIVVSLLTCSTLAQGHPPTLFEDHEFHDGPWIVIERIDHPDTFRQLDEILPTPDELRLASGAPGPEYWQQQVDY' A
#
# COMPACT_ATOMS: atom_id res chain seq x y z
N MET A 1 -3.91 9.22 56.39
CA MET A 1 -4.08 10.40 55.51
C MET A 1 -2.88 10.64 54.59
N LYS A 2 -1.63 10.65 55.08
CA LYS A 2 -0.42 10.83 54.23
C LYS A 2 -0.22 9.74 53.16
N ASN A 3 -0.50 8.47 53.47
CA ASN A 3 -0.27 7.36 52.54
C ASN A 3 -1.29 7.31 51.40
N THR A 4 -2.54 7.66 51.68
CA THR A 4 -3.61 7.76 50.66
C THR A 4 -3.31 8.88 49.68
N PHE A 5 -2.75 10.00 50.14
CA PHE A 5 -2.34 11.11 49.30
C PHE A 5 -1.21 10.73 48.34
N LEU A 6 -0.20 9.99 48.81
CA LEU A 6 0.89 9.48 47.96
C LEU A 6 0.41 8.49 46.90
N ILE A 7 -0.55 7.63 47.22
CA ILE A 7 -1.14 6.68 46.27
C ILE A 7 -1.92 7.40 45.17
N VAL A 8 -2.71 8.42 45.53
CA VAL A 8 -3.48 9.21 44.56
C VAL A 8 -2.56 10.02 43.64
N VAL A 9 -1.50 10.63 44.18
CA VAL A 9 -0.50 11.35 43.37
C VAL A 9 0.23 10.39 42.42
N SER A 10 0.64 9.21 42.90
CA SER A 10 1.30 8.18 42.07
C SER A 10 0.41 7.68 40.92
N LEU A 11 -0.87 7.42 41.20
CA LEU A 11 -1.86 7.01 40.18
C LEU A 11 -2.15 8.12 39.16
N LEU A 12 -2.13 9.39 39.59
CA LEU A 12 -2.32 10.53 38.71
C LEU A 12 -1.10 10.72 37.77
N THR A 13 0.12 10.52 38.27
CA THR A 13 1.35 10.64 37.47
C THR A 13 1.54 9.50 36.46
N CYS A 14 1.03 8.30 36.74
CA CYS A 14 1.13 7.16 35.82
C CYS A 14 0.21 7.31 34.60
N SER A 15 -0.92 8.01 34.75
CA SER A 15 -1.93 8.18 33.69
C SER A 15 -1.55 9.20 32.60
N THR A 16 -0.46 9.96 32.77
CA THR A 16 -0.08 11.04 31.84
C THR A 16 0.94 10.61 30.76
N LEU A 17 1.41 9.35 30.76
CA LEU A 17 2.42 8.87 29.80
C LEU A 17 1.86 7.88 28.76
N ALA A 18 0.68 8.18 28.22
CA ALA A 18 0.11 7.41 27.11
C ALA A 18 -0.51 8.34 26.07
N GLN A 19 0.27 9.29 25.55
CA GLN A 19 0.02 9.83 24.21
C GLN A 19 1.18 9.39 23.31
N GLY A 20 1.11 8.16 22.84
CA GLY A 20 1.82 7.76 21.63
C GLY A 20 1.04 8.30 20.44
N HIS A 21 1.15 9.59 20.15
CA HIS A 21 0.93 10.02 18.78
C HIS A 21 2.02 9.31 17.97
N PRO A 22 1.72 8.60 16.87
CA PRO A 22 2.79 8.20 15.96
C PRO A 22 3.58 9.49 15.63
N PRO A 23 4.92 9.46 15.50
CA PRO A 23 5.62 10.60 14.94
C PRO A 23 5.04 10.77 13.54
N THR A 24 4.08 11.68 13.40
CA THR A 24 3.64 12.13 12.10
C THR A 24 4.88 12.77 11.54
N LEU A 25 5.48 12.10 10.56
CA LEU A 25 6.64 12.60 9.82
C LEU A 25 6.36 13.97 9.18
N PHE A 26 5.10 14.43 9.26
CA PHE A 26 4.59 15.72 8.81
C PHE A 26 3.48 16.14 9.80
N GLU A 27 3.83 16.94 10.81
CA GLU A 27 2.87 17.86 11.43
C GLU A 27 2.38 18.81 10.31
N ASP A 28 1.18 19.35 10.41
CA ASP A 28 0.49 20.19 9.41
C ASP A 28 -0.44 19.42 8.44
N HIS A 29 -1.28 18.51 8.94
CA HIS A 29 -2.47 18.13 8.15
C HIS A 29 -3.49 19.27 8.23
N GLU A 30 -3.33 20.26 7.34
CA GLU A 30 -4.34 21.25 7.03
C GLU A 30 -5.65 20.53 6.69
N PHE A 31 -6.77 21.11 7.09
CA PHE A 31 -8.09 20.56 6.84
C PHE A 31 -8.36 20.63 5.34
N HIS A 32 -8.04 19.56 4.60
CA HIS A 32 -8.31 19.50 3.17
C HIS A 32 -9.74 19.00 2.93
N ASP A 33 -10.50 19.75 2.13
CA ASP A 33 -11.88 19.46 1.70
C ASP A 33 -12.04 18.17 0.85
N GLY A 34 -10.94 17.43 0.67
CA GLY A 34 -10.83 16.26 -0.17
C GLY A 34 -10.99 14.94 0.61
N PRO A 35 -11.04 13.80 -0.11
CA PRO A 35 -11.12 12.50 0.52
C PRO A 35 -9.91 12.26 1.46
N TRP A 36 -10.18 11.78 2.68
CA TRP A 36 -9.19 11.46 3.73
C TRP A 36 -8.08 10.49 3.31
N ILE A 37 -8.26 9.81 2.17
CA ILE A 37 -7.24 9.01 1.50
C ILE A 37 -7.06 9.62 0.12
N VAL A 38 -6.10 10.54 0.03
CA VAL A 38 -5.48 10.83 -1.26
C VAL A 38 -4.46 9.72 -1.46
N ILE A 39 -4.79 8.73 -2.29
CA ILE A 39 -3.77 7.84 -2.83
C ILE A 39 -2.93 8.76 -3.72
N GLU A 40 -1.88 9.37 -3.14
CA GLU A 40 -0.81 9.92 -3.95
C GLU A 40 -0.37 8.75 -4.82
N ARG A 41 -0.71 8.83 -6.11
CA ARG A 41 -0.14 7.92 -7.08
C ARG A 41 1.33 8.27 -7.06
N ILE A 42 2.07 7.57 -6.23
CA ILE A 42 3.51 7.57 -6.23
C ILE A 42 3.88 7.38 -7.69
N ASP A 43 4.59 8.34 -8.29
CA ASP A 43 4.99 8.32 -9.72
C ASP A 43 6.05 7.24 -10.00
N HIS A 44 6.03 6.16 -9.24
CA HIS A 44 6.83 4.98 -9.48
C HIS A 44 6.11 4.14 -10.54
N PRO A 45 6.87 3.48 -11.42
CA PRO A 45 6.29 2.47 -12.29
C PRO A 45 5.61 1.43 -11.40
N ASP A 46 4.29 1.30 -11.54
CA ASP A 46 3.51 0.28 -10.85
C ASP A 46 3.93 -1.08 -11.42
N THR A 47 4.82 -1.76 -10.68
CA THR A 47 5.40 -3.06 -11.05
C THR A 47 4.33 -4.15 -11.22
N PHE A 48 3.14 -3.96 -10.64
CA PHE A 48 2.02 -4.91 -10.71
C PHE A 48 0.85 -4.36 -11.53
N ARG A 49 1.07 -3.31 -12.33
CA ARG A 49 0.05 -2.80 -13.25
C ARG A 49 -0.44 -3.93 -14.15
N GLN A 50 -1.76 -4.02 -14.32
CA GLN A 50 -2.35 -4.99 -15.22
C GLN A 50 -1.85 -4.74 -16.64
N LEU A 51 -1.29 -5.78 -17.28
CA LEU A 51 -0.69 -5.66 -18.61
C LEU A 51 -1.74 -5.59 -19.74
N ASP A 52 -3.00 -5.94 -19.47
CA ASP A 52 -4.08 -5.94 -20.47
C ASP A 52 -4.33 -4.56 -21.09
N GLU A 53 -3.95 -3.48 -20.41
CA GLU A 53 -4.12 -2.10 -20.90
C GLU A 53 -3.04 -1.70 -21.93
N ILE A 54 -1.90 -2.41 -21.92
CA ILE A 54 -0.73 -2.13 -22.75
C ILE A 54 -0.59 -3.17 -23.87
N LEU A 55 -0.94 -4.42 -23.57
CA LEU A 55 -0.89 -5.52 -24.52
C LEU A 55 -2.16 -5.53 -25.40
N PRO A 56 -2.06 -5.94 -26.68
CA PRO A 56 -3.23 -6.09 -27.51
C PRO A 56 -4.20 -7.14 -26.92
N THR A 57 -5.43 -7.21 -27.44
CA THR A 57 -6.34 -8.32 -27.12
C THR A 57 -5.69 -9.65 -27.52
N PRO A 58 -5.83 -10.72 -26.72
CA PRO A 58 -5.41 -12.06 -27.10
C PRO A 58 -6.12 -12.54 -28.39
N ASP A 59 -5.43 -13.34 -29.19
CA ASP A 59 -5.93 -13.92 -30.45
C ASP A 59 -5.30 -15.31 -30.71
N GLU A 60 -5.66 -15.98 -31.81
CA GLU A 60 -5.19 -17.35 -32.15
C GLU A 60 -3.67 -17.47 -32.32
N LEU A 61 -2.98 -16.34 -32.55
CA LEU A 61 -1.52 -16.27 -32.61
C LEU A 61 -0.87 -16.04 -31.23
N ARG A 62 -1.57 -15.40 -30.27
CA ARG A 62 -1.03 -15.01 -28.95
C ARG A 62 -2.08 -15.09 -27.85
N LEU A 63 -1.84 -15.94 -26.86
CA LEU A 63 -2.74 -16.14 -25.73
C LEU A 63 -2.56 -15.07 -24.64
N ALA A 64 -3.57 -14.94 -23.77
CA ALA A 64 -3.54 -14.04 -22.61
C ALA A 64 -2.40 -14.35 -21.62
N SER A 65 -1.97 -15.61 -21.56
CA SER A 65 -0.84 -16.05 -20.74
C SER A 65 0.53 -15.62 -21.28
N GLY A 66 0.60 -15.07 -22.49
CA GLY A 66 1.87 -14.80 -23.20
C GLY A 66 2.46 -16.03 -23.89
N ALA A 67 1.81 -17.19 -23.80
CA ALA A 67 2.21 -18.36 -24.56
C ALA A 67 1.82 -18.22 -26.05
N PRO A 68 2.56 -18.86 -26.97
CA PRO A 68 2.18 -18.98 -28.37
C PRO A 68 0.80 -19.62 -28.53
N GLY A 69 -0.01 -19.11 -29.44
CA GLY A 69 -1.34 -19.65 -29.73
C GLY A 69 -1.30 -20.89 -30.64
N PRO A 70 -2.46 -21.55 -30.85
CA PRO A 70 -2.56 -22.77 -31.65
C PRO A 70 -2.17 -22.58 -33.12
N GLU A 71 -2.38 -21.39 -33.68
CA GLU A 71 -2.01 -21.04 -35.07
C GLU A 71 -0.55 -20.56 -35.17
N TYR A 72 0.15 -20.42 -34.05
CA TYR A 72 1.51 -19.92 -34.05
C TYR A 72 2.49 -20.99 -34.56
N TRP A 73 3.15 -20.72 -35.69
CA TRP A 73 4.17 -21.60 -36.24
C TRP A 73 5.46 -21.58 -35.39
N GLN A 74 5.90 -22.76 -34.94
CA GLN A 74 7.16 -22.94 -34.22
C GLN A 74 8.07 -23.89 -34.98
N GLN A 75 9.33 -23.50 -35.15
CA GLN A 75 10.34 -24.40 -35.70
C GLN A 75 10.72 -25.44 -34.63
N GLN A 76 10.52 -26.72 -34.94
CA GLN A 76 11.08 -27.81 -34.14
C GLN A 76 12.56 -27.99 -34.49
N VAL A 77 13.42 -28.05 -33.48
CA VAL A 77 14.85 -28.36 -33.65
C VAL A 77 15.15 -29.61 -32.86
N ASP A 78 15.67 -30.63 -33.54
CA ASP A 78 16.18 -31.85 -32.93
C ASP A 78 17.68 -31.66 -32.69
N TYR A 79 18.10 -31.65 -31.41
CA TYR A 79 19.50 -31.54 -31.01
C TYR A 79 20.17 -32.91 -30.89
#